data_AF-A0A930AXU9-F1
#
_entry.id   AF-A0A930AXU9-F1
#
_cell.length_a   1.000
_cell.length_b   1.000
_cell.length_c   1.000
_cell.angle_alpha   90.00
_cell.angle_beta   90.00
_cell.angle_gamma   90.00
#
_symmetry.space_group_name_H-M   'P 1'
#
loop_
_entity.id
_entity.type
_entity.pdbx_description
1 polymer ?
#
loop_
_entity_poly.entity_id
_entity_poly.type
_entity_poly.pdbx_seq_one_letter_code
_entity_poly.pdbx_strand_id
1 'polypeptide(L)'
;MIGCAPKKESATTHTVNDGNYTGIGTGYNGYVTVSASFRNGVLTNVIITDQQETKAVSDAALTKIPEYVISEQSLNVDVSTGATQTSKAVIEAIGNAITAANGNVDEWQKDCTGKNKEKMIQEDTDVTVVGGGAAGIATVLRLQEMGYKTSLIEKDSEIGGSLRYYANSGQIVAGSTKLNLFDIDPSEPLAEDIAAYSNQTNNAALTQILEDNIGETVDWQSKILGITFDKKTGYIPTDGLALNSVMLYDESSGEIDELLQKEVKVSGASVHTNAGIIG
;
A
#
# COMPACT_ATOMS: atom_id res chain seq x y z
N MET A 1 -6.42 -16.50 50.10
CA MET A 1 -7.24 -17.07 49.01
C MET A 1 -8.21 -16.01 48.55
N ILE A 2 -7.96 -15.39 47.41
CA ILE A 2 -8.89 -14.50 46.71
C ILE A 2 -9.03 -15.11 45.32
N GLY A 3 -10.25 -15.54 44.98
CA GLY A 3 -10.54 -16.46 43.89
C GLY A 3 -10.45 -15.83 42.51
N CYS A 4 -9.90 -16.59 41.56
CA CYS A 4 -10.10 -16.39 40.13
C CYS A 4 -11.58 -16.62 39.79
N ALA A 5 -12.28 -15.58 39.38
CA ALA A 5 -13.50 -15.72 38.60
C ALA A 5 -13.13 -16.27 37.20
N PRO A 6 -13.87 -17.25 36.65
CA PRO A 6 -13.63 -17.70 35.28
C PRO A 6 -13.96 -16.57 34.30
N LYS A 7 -13.12 -16.40 33.28
CA LYS A 7 -13.37 -15.55 32.10
C LYS A 7 -14.74 -15.97 31.53
N LYS A 8 -15.73 -15.06 31.55
CA LYS A 8 -16.97 -15.24 30.79
C LYS A 8 -16.61 -15.25 29.31
N GLU A 9 -16.68 -16.41 28.68
CA GLU A 9 -16.89 -16.52 27.23
C GLU A 9 -18.18 -15.77 26.90
N SER A 10 -18.04 -14.62 26.24
CA SER A 10 -19.17 -13.96 25.59
C SER A 10 -19.49 -14.73 24.32
N ALA A 11 -20.28 -15.79 24.43
CA ALA A 11 -20.86 -16.46 23.28
C ALA A 11 -21.91 -15.52 22.66
N THR A 12 -21.47 -14.66 21.74
CA THR A 12 -22.38 -13.97 20.83
C THR A 12 -22.89 -15.03 19.87
N THR A 13 -24.02 -15.66 20.18
CA THR A 13 -24.69 -16.56 19.23
C THR A 13 -25.34 -15.70 18.16
N HIS A 14 -24.69 -15.60 17.00
CA HIS A 14 -25.32 -15.03 15.81
C HIS A 14 -26.45 -15.96 15.39
N THR A 15 -27.57 -15.40 14.92
CA THR A 15 -28.70 -16.21 14.45
C THR A 15 -28.39 -16.72 13.04
N VAL A 16 -27.61 -17.79 12.93
CA VAL A 16 -27.27 -18.47 11.66
C VAL A 16 -27.57 -19.95 11.75
N ASN A 17 -28.06 -20.54 10.66
CA ASN A 17 -28.27 -21.97 10.57
C ASN A 17 -26.94 -22.70 10.40
N ASP A 18 -26.81 -23.82 11.11
CA ASP A 18 -25.65 -24.69 10.97
C ASP A 18 -25.63 -25.38 9.61
N GLY A 19 -24.46 -25.44 9.00
CA GLY A 19 -24.30 -26.04 7.67
C GLY A 19 -23.04 -25.56 6.96
N ASN A 20 -22.93 -25.91 5.69
CA ASN A 20 -21.93 -25.36 4.78
C ASN A 20 -22.66 -24.57 3.71
N TYR A 21 -22.32 -23.30 3.55
CA TYR A 21 -22.99 -22.39 2.63
C TYR A 21 -21.99 -21.78 1.68
N THR A 22 -22.37 -21.69 0.42
CA THR A 22 -21.57 -21.04 -0.61
C THR A 22 -21.95 -19.57 -0.67
N GLY A 23 -20.94 -18.71 -0.74
CA GLY A 23 -21.12 -17.30 -1.01
C GLY A 23 -20.15 -16.83 -2.09
N ILE A 24 -20.55 -15.79 -2.80
CA ILE A 24 -19.81 -15.25 -3.95
C ILE A 24 -19.64 -13.75 -3.71
N GLY A 25 -18.45 -13.22 -3.94
CA GLY A 25 -18.17 -11.79 -3.91
C GLY A 25 -17.45 -11.33 -5.17
N THR A 26 -17.50 -10.03 -5.43
CA THR A 26 -16.98 -9.43 -6.66
C THR A 26 -15.54 -8.94 -6.44
N GLY A 27 -14.58 -9.72 -6.94
CA GLY A 27 -13.14 -9.43 -6.92
C GLY A 27 -12.69 -8.42 -7.98
N TYR A 28 -11.38 -8.23 -8.05
CA TYR A 28 -10.76 -7.31 -9.00
C TYR A 28 -10.72 -7.89 -10.42
N ASN A 29 -10.42 -9.18 -10.57
CA ASN A 29 -10.32 -9.86 -11.87
C ASN A 29 -11.48 -10.82 -12.15
N GLY A 30 -12.39 -11.00 -11.20
CA GLY A 30 -13.52 -11.91 -11.34
C GLY A 30 -14.17 -12.21 -9.99
N TYR A 31 -15.01 -13.23 -9.95
CA TYR A 31 -15.65 -13.62 -8.71
C TYR A 31 -14.69 -14.35 -7.76
N VAL A 32 -14.89 -14.14 -6.45
CA VAL A 32 -14.31 -14.94 -5.39
C VAL A 32 -15.43 -15.75 -4.75
N THR A 33 -15.31 -17.08 -4.77
CA THR A 33 -16.30 -18.00 -4.20
C THR A 33 -15.74 -18.63 -2.92
N VAL A 34 -16.54 -18.61 -1.86
CA VAL A 34 -16.20 -19.23 -0.57
C VAL A 34 -17.21 -20.30 -0.18
N SER A 35 -16.75 -21.30 0.57
CA SER A 35 -17.59 -22.22 1.35
C SER A 35 -17.38 -21.95 2.83
N ALA A 36 -18.42 -21.45 3.50
CA ALA A 36 -18.42 -21.09 4.92
C ALA A 36 -19.14 -22.17 5.75
N SER A 37 -18.53 -22.62 6.84
CA SER A 37 -19.07 -23.64 7.74
C SER A 37 -19.53 -23.02 9.06
N PHE A 38 -20.82 -23.18 9.40
CA PHE A 38 -21.39 -22.71 10.66
C PHE A 38 -21.73 -23.88 11.59
N ARG A 39 -21.39 -23.76 12.88
CA ARG A 39 -21.72 -24.72 13.94
C ARG A 39 -22.12 -23.98 15.21
N ASN A 40 -23.24 -24.35 15.80
CA ASN A 40 -23.85 -23.71 16.95
C ASN A 40 -23.94 -22.18 16.82
N GLY A 41 -24.27 -21.67 15.63
CA GLY A 41 -24.35 -20.22 15.40
C GLY A 41 -22.99 -19.50 15.24
N VAL A 42 -21.89 -20.23 15.10
CA VAL A 42 -20.51 -19.70 15.00
C VAL A 42 -19.91 -20.08 13.65
N LEU A 43 -19.21 -19.15 13.00
CA LEU A 43 -18.43 -19.42 11.80
C LEU A 43 -17.14 -20.16 12.18
N THR A 44 -17.01 -21.40 11.75
CA THR A 44 -15.89 -22.28 12.13
C THR A 44 -14.82 -22.45 11.06
N ASN A 45 -15.19 -22.24 9.80
CA ASN A 45 -14.28 -22.39 8.67
C ASN A 45 -14.77 -21.59 7.47
N VAL A 46 -13.84 -21.13 6.65
CA VAL A 46 -14.08 -20.48 5.37
C VAL A 46 -13.01 -20.97 4.41
N ILE A 47 -13.44 -21.60 3.32
CA ILE A 47 -12.56 -22.10 2.27
C ILE A 47 -12.84 -21.31 0.99
N ILE A 48 -11.81 -20.73 0.38
CA ILE A 48 -11.93 -20.15 -0.95
C ILE A 48 -11.90 -21.29 -1.96
N THR A 49 -13.01 -21.48 -2.67
CA THR A 49 -13.19 -22.61 -3.61
C THR A 49 -12.91 -22.23 -5.06
N ASP A 50 -13.03 -20.95 -5.41
CA ASP A 50 -12.76 -20.43 -6.75
C ASP A 50 -12.42 -18.94 -6.71
N GLN A 51 -11.46 -18.49 -7.54
CA GLN A 51 -11.02 -17.09 -7.62
C GLN A 51 -10.20 -16.84 -8.91
N GLN A 52 -10.16 -15.58 -9.37
CA GLN A 52 -9.41 -15.15 -10.57
C GLN A 52 -8.41 -14.00 -10.30
N GLU A 53 -8.11 -13.73 -9.04
CA GLU A 53 -7.29 -12.61 -8.58
C GLU A 53 -5.79 -12.78 -8.92
N THR A 54 -5.06 -11.67 -8.88
CA THR A 54 -3.63 -11.64 -9.21
C THR A 54 -2.82 -12.35 -8.11
N LYS A 55 -2.09 -13.39 -8.48
CA LYS A 55 -1.19 -14.15 -7.59
C LYS A 55 -0.15 -13.22 -6.94
N ALA A 56 0.25 -13.51 -5.70
CA ALA A 56 1.14 -12.72 -4.85
C ALA A 56 0.55 -11.38 -4.36
N VAL A 57 -0.24 -10.67 -5.17
CA VAL A 57 -0.94 -9.45 -4.73
C VAL A 57 -2.10 -9.80 -3.79
N SER A 58 -2.88 -10.82 -4.15
CA SER A 58 -4.11 -11.20 -3.44
C SER A 58 -3.91 -12.22 -2.32
N ASP A 59 -2.74 -12.87 -2.23
CA ASP A 59 -2.49 -14.02 -1.34
C ASP A 59 -2.80 -13.66 0.13
N ALA A 60 -2.43 -12.46 0.57
CA ALA A 60 -2.73 -11.97 1.91
C ALA A 60 -4.24 -11.80 2.13
N ALA A 61 -4.98 -11.21 1.18
CA ALA A 61 -6.43 -11.05 1.28
C ALA A 61 -7.16 -12.41 1.31
N LEU A 62 -6.74 -13.34 0.45
CA LEU A 62 -7.34 -14.67 0.32
C LEU A 62 -7.09 -15.58 1.53
N THR A 63 -6.03 -15.32 2.31
CA THR A 63 -5.68 -16.13 3.49
C THR A 63 -6.07 -15.46 4.81
N LYS A 64 -5.75 -14.17 4.98
CA LYS A 64 -5.90 -13.46 6.26
C LYS A 64 -7.32 -13.01 6.55
N ILE A 65 -8.06 -12.58 5.54
CA ILE A 65 -9.45 -12.13 5.75
C ILE A 65 -10.32 -13.27 6.30
N PRO A 66 -10.31 -14.50 5.74
CA PRO A 66 -11.00 -15.63 6.35
C PRO A 66 -10.59 -15.89 7.81
N GLU A 67 -9.30 -15.87 8.12
CA GLU A 67 -8.77 -16.05 9.49
C GLU A 67 -9.31 -14.98 10.46
N TYR A 68 -9.32 -13.72 10.04
CA TYR A 68 -9.84 -12.61 10.85
C TYR A 68 -11.33 -12.71 11.07
N VAL A 69 -12.12 -13.01 10.04
CA VAL A 69 -13.58 -13.13 10.18
C VAL A 69 -13.95 -14.31 11.10
N ILE A 70 -13.22 -15.44 11.01
CA ILE A 70 -13.41 -16.58 11.92
C ILE A 70 -13.01 -16.24 13.36
N SER A 71 -11.87 -15.58 13.57
CA SER A 71 -11.41 -15.25 14.93
C SER A 71 -12.24 -14.15 15.60
N GLU A 72 -12.71 -13.18 14.83
CA GLU A 72 -13.49 -12.04 15.34
C GLU A 72 -14.99 -12.30 15.35
N GLN A 73 -15.48 -13.31 14.60
CA GLN A 73 -16.91 -13.53 14.36
C GLN A 73 -17.61 -12.26 13.87
N SER A 74 -16.95 -11.55 12.96
CA SER A 74 -17.39 -10.27 12.42
C SER A 74 -16.82 -10.05 11.02
N LEU A 75 -17.61 -9.40 10.17
CA LEU A 75 -17.25 -8.94 8.84
C LEU A 75 -16.54 -7.58 8.88
N ASN A 76 -16.54 -6.88 10.01
CA ASN A 76 -15.83 -5.61 10.17
C ASN A 76 -14.35 -5.86 10.53
N VAL A 77 -13.61 -6.45 9.59
CA VAL A 77 -12.18 -6.73 9.72
C VAL A 77 -11.38 -5.84 8.78
N ASP A 78 -10.12 -5.57 9.14
CA ASP A 78 -9.23 -4.75 8.32
C ASP A 78 -8.96 -5.44 6.97
N VAL A 79 -9.14 -4.69 5.89
CA VAL A 79 -8.85 -5.15 4.53
C VAL A 79 -7.33 -5.19 4.29
N SER A 80 -6.88 -6.21 3.57
CA SER A 80 -5.47 -6.31 3.17
C SER A 80 -5.11 -5.16 2.25
N THR A 81 -4.00 -4.55 2.58
CA THR A 81 -3.41 -3.42 1.88
C THR A 81 -2.79 -3.91 0.56
N GLY A 82 -2.91 -3.12 -0.51
CA GLY A 82 -2.59 -3.56 -1.88
C GLY A 82 -3.63 -4.51 -2.52
N ALA A 83 -4.51 -5.13 -1.73
CA ALA A 83 -5.54 -6.07 -2.18
C ALA A 83 -6.93 -5.69 -1.62
N THR A 84 -7.24 -4.39 -1.61
CA THR A 84 -8.49 -3.86 -1.03
C THR A 84 -9.72 -4.45 -1.70
N GLN A 85 -9.75 -4.51 -3.04
CA GLN A 85 -10.91 -5.04 -3.77
C GLN A 85 -11.07 -6.53 -3.52
N THR A 86 -9.98 -7.30 -3.54
CA THR A 86 -10.00 -8.73 -3.19
C THR A 86 -10.48 -8.97 -1.77
N SER A 87 -10.02 -8.16 -0.81
CA SER A 87 -10.44 -8.27 0.60
C SER A 87 -11.94 -8.03 0.74
N LYS A 88 -12.46 -6.98 0.08
CA LYS A 88 -13.90 -6.70 0.04
C LYS A 88 -14.68 -7.83 -0.61
N ALA A 89 -14.15 -8.45 -1.66
CA ALA A 89 -14.79 -9.60 -2.32
C ALA A 89 -14.88 -10.81 -1.40
N VAL A 90 -13.83 -11.11 -0.61
CA VAL A 90 -13.88 -12.19 0.39
C VAL A 90 -14.90 -11.87 1.49
N ILE A 91 -14.92 -10.63 2.00
CA ILE A 91 -15.90 -10.19 3.02
C ILE A 91 -17.33 -10.30 2.48
N GLU A 92 -17.56 -9.84 1.24
CA GLU A 92 -18.84 -9.96 0.54
C GLU A 92 -19.25 -11.42 0.36
N ALA A 93 -18.33 -12.27 -0.07
CA ALA A 93 -18.59 -13.70 -0.25
C ALA A 93 -18.99 -14.36 1.09
N ILE A 94 -18.31 -14.04 2.19
CA ILE A 94 -18.69 -14.56 3.52
C ILE A 94 -20.05 -14.00 3.95
N GLY A 95 -20.33 -12.71 3.72
CA GLY A 95 -21.64 -12.09 3.99
C GLY A 95 -22.79 -12.75 3.20
N ASN A 96 -22.54 -13.11 1.95
CA ASN A 96 -23.51 -13.85 1.13
C ASN A 96 -23.72 -15.28 1.64
N ALA A 97 -22.67 -15.94 2.15
CA ALA A 97 -22.81 -17.24 2.81
C ALA A 97 -23.59 -17.15 4.14
N ILE A 98 -23.41 -16.07 4.92
CA ILE A 98 -24.21 -15.78 6.13
C ILE A 98 -25.68 -15.59 5.76
N THR A 99 -25.97 -14.83 4.71
CA THR A 99 -27.34 -14.64 4.20
C THR A 99 -27.96 -15.97 3.77
N ALA A 100 -27.19 -16.81 3.06
CA ALA A 100 -27.62 -18.15 2.65
C ALA A 100 -27.87 -19.08 3.86
N ALA A 101 -27.17 -18.86 4.97
CA ALA A 101 -27.42 -19.51 6.26
C ALA A 101 -28.60 -18.91 7.04
N ASN A 102 -29.41 -18.05 6.40
CA ASN A 102 -30.53 -17.33 7.02
C ASN A 102 -30.10 -16.40 8.16
N GLY A 103 -28.86 -15.90 8.12
CA GLY A 103 -28.32 -14.92 9.05
C GLY A 103 -28.54 -13.48 8.62
N ASN A 104 -28.51 -12.58 9.59
CA ASN A 104 -28.52 -11.15 9.35
C ASN A 104 -27.08 -10.60 9.30
N VAL A 105 -26.62 -10.17 8.12
CA VAL A 105 -25.28 -9.62 7.91
C VAL A 105 -24.97 -8.42 8.82
N ASP A 106 -25.97 -7.60 9.15
CA ASP A 106 -25.79 -6.43 10.02
C ASP A 106 -25.35 -6.83 11.44
N GLU A 107 -25.75 -8.00 11.94
CA GLU A 107 -25.31 -8.53 13.24
C GLU A 107 -23.81 -8.84 13.26
N TRP A 108 -23.25 -9.12 12.08
CA TRP A 108 -21.85 -9.43 11.85
C TRP A 108 -21.02 -8.18 11.52
N GLN A 109 -21.60 -6.98 11.41
CA GLN A 109 -20.84 -5.73 11.18
C GLN A 109 -20.48 -4.99 12.48
N LYS A 110 -20.53 -5.68 13.64
CA LYS A 110 -20.16 -5.08 14.92
C LYS A 110 -18.69 -4.68 14.94
N ASP A 111 -18.42 -3.55 15.59
CA ASP A 111 -17.11 -2.93 15.68
C ASP A 111 -16.08 -3.83 16.39
N CYS A 112 -15.06 -4.29 15.65
CA CYS A 112 -14.00 -5.18 16.12
C CYS A 112 -12.80 -4.45 16.69
N THR A 113 -12.79 -3.11 16.58
CA THR A 113 -11.66 -2.24 16.99
C THR A 113 -11.24 -2.45 18.45
N GLY A 114 -12.08 -3.10 19.27
CA GLY A 114 -11.81 -3.41 20.67
C GLY A 114 -10.71 -4.44 20.95
N LYS A 115 -10.24 -5.26 20.00
CA LYS A 115 -9.26 -6.34 20.26
C LYS A 115 -7.80 -6.03 19.91
N ASN A 116 -7.51 -4.99 19.12
CA ASN A 116 -6.13 -4.55 18.87
C ASN A 116 -5.52 -3.67 20.00
N LYS A 117 -6.00 -3.82 21.24
CA LYS A 117 -5.50 -3.04 22.39
C LYS A 117 -4.11 -3.47 22.86
N GLU A 118 -3.60 -4.62 22.43
CA GLU A 118 -2.31 -5.15 22.91
C GLU A 118 -1.07 -4.50 22.27
N LYS A 119 -1.24 -3.53 21.35
CA LYS A 119 -0.11 -2.81 20.72
C LYS A 119 -0.34 -1.29 20.61
N MET A 120 -0.73 -0.65 21.71
CA MET A 120 -0.69 0.81 21.78
C MET A 120 0.77 1.26 21.89
N ILE A 121 1.34 1.73 20.78
CA ILE A 121 2.65 2.40 20.77
C ILE A 121 2.38 3.90 20.90
N GLN A 122 2.84 4.49 22.00
CA GLN A 122 2.82 5.94 22.17
C GLN A 122 4.20 6.49 21.83
N GLU A 123 4.27 7.39 20.88
CA GLU A 123 5.50 8.01 20.41
C GLU A 123 5.32 9.53 20.31
N ASP A 124 6.37 10.25 20.70
CA ASP A 124 6.48 11.71 20.52
C ASP A 124 7.29 11.98 19.24
N THR A 125 6.75 12.76 18.31
CA THR A 125 7.36 13.03 17.00
C THR A 125 6.94 14.43 16.53
N ASP A 126 7.80 15.13 15.79
CA ASP A 126 7.45 16.45 15.26
C ASP A 126 6.48 16.32 14.08
N VAL A 127 6.71 15.30 13.24
CA VAL A 127 5.92 15.04 12.03
C VAL A 127 5.68 13.55 11.83
N THR A 128 4.41 13.18 11.67
CA THR A 128 4.02 11.84 11.23
C THR A 128 3.74 11.84 9.73
N VAL A 129 4.48 11.02 8.99
CA VAL A 129 4.28 10.78 7.55
C VAL A 129 3.48 9.49 7.38
N VAL A 130 2.50 9.52 6.48
CA VAL A 130 1.55 8.42 6.26
C VAL A 130 1.74 7.86 4.86
N GLY A 131 2.09 6.58 4.79
CA GLY A 131 2.42 5.86 3.56
C GLY A 131 3.93 5.83 3.33
N GLY A 132 4.52 4.64 3.36
CA GLY A 132 5.93 4.34 3.11
C GLY A 132 6.26 4.11 1.65
N GLY A 133 5.52 4.70 0.71
CA GLY A 133 5.90 4.72 -0.71
C GLY A 133 7.01 5.74 -1.00
N ALA A 134 7.40 5.87 -2.28
CA ALA A 134 8.46 6.78 -2.73
C ALA A 134 8.34 8.22 -2.17
N ALA A 135 7.14 8.81 -2.27
CA ALA A 135 6.87 10.17 -1.81
C ALA A 135 6.98 10.31 -0.27
N GLY A 136 6.48 9.34 0.48
CA GLY A 136 6.55 9.35 1.94
C GLY A 136 7.96 9.15 2.45
N ILE A 137 8.71 8.23 1.84
CA ILE A 137 10.13 8.05 2.13
C ILE A 137 10.92 9.32 1.83
N ALA A 138 10.76 9.92 0.64
CA ALA A 138 11.44 11.17 0.30
C ALA A 138 11.10 12.30 1.29
N THR A 139 9.83 12.40 1.71
CA THR A 139 9.38 13.36 2.72
C THR A 139 10.09 13.16 4.06
N VAL A 140 10.16 11.92 4.56
CA VAL A 140 10.87 11.58 5.80
C VAL A 140 12.34 11.99 5.72
N LEU A 141 13.02 11.63 4.63
CA LEU A 141 14.44 11.94 4.47
C LEU A 141 14.68 13.46 4.44
N ARG A 142 13.86 14.22 3.70
CA ARG A 142 13.96 15.69 3.67
C ARG A 142 13.70 16.34 5.02
N LEU A 143 12.69 15.87 5.77
CA LEU A 143 12.39 16.39 7.11
C LEU A 143 13.52 16.08 8.11
N GLN A 144 14.13 14.90 8.01
CA GLN A 144 15.29 14.52 8.83
C GLN A 144 16.52 15.37 8.49
N GLU A 145 16.77 15.70 7.21
CA GLU A 145 17.82 16.67 6.82
C GLU A 145 17.60 18.06 7.43
N MET A 146 16.35 18.43 7.67
CA MET A 146 15.97 19.69 8.34
C MET A 146 15.98 19.59 9.87
N GLY A 147 16.29 18.41 10.43
CA GLY A 147 16.42 18.18 11.87
C GLY A 147 15.12 17.85 12.60
N TYR A 148 14.03 17.56 11.88
CA TYR A 148 12.76 17.13 12.50
C TYR A 148 12.81 15.67 12.90
N LYS A 149 12.25 15.36 14.07
CA LYS A 149 11.94 13.98 14.46
C LYS A 149 10.71 13.51 13.72
N THR A 150 10.83 12.43 12.96
CA THR A 150 9.73 11.92 12.12
C THR A 150 9.37 10.48 12.45
N SER A 151 8.07 10.19 12.36
CA SER A 151 7.55 8.82 12.34
C SER A 151 6.91 8.54 10.98
N LEU A 152 7.16 7.36 10.41
CA LEU A 152 6.57 6.87 9.17
C LEU A 152 5.61 5.74 9.49
N ILE A 153 4.35 5.88 9.07
CA ILE A 153 3.32 4.86 9.21
C ILE A 153 3.08 4.20 7.86
N GLU A 154 3.28 2.89 7.78
CA GLU A 154 2.98 2.06 6.62
C GLU A 154 2.05 0.93 7.01
N LYS A 155 0.99 0.77 6.21
CA LYS A 155 -0.06 -0.22 6.45
C LYS A 155 0.36 -1.61 5.96
N ASP A 156 1.22 -1.70 4.95
CA ASP A 156 1.86 -2.92 4.48
C ASP A 156 2.91 -3.43 5.48
N SER A 157 3.30 -4.70 5.34
CA SER A 157 4.38 -5.31 6.15
C SER A 157 5.77 -4.75 5.85
N GLU A 158 5.92 -4.06 4.72
CA GLU A 158 7.17 -3.47 4.25
C GLU A 158 6.90 -2.14 3.54
N ILE A 159 7.81 -1.19 3.72
CA ILE A 159 7.82 0.09 3.00
C ILE A 159 8.32 -0.10 1.56
N GLY A 160 8.00 0.85 0.66
CA GLY A 160 8.40 0.87 -0.75
C GLY A 160 7.21 1.04 -1.69
N GLY A 161 5.99 0.69 -1.24
CA GLY A 161 4.77 0.82 -2.02
C GLY A 161 4.87 0.12 -3.39
N SER A 162 4.44 0.80 -4.46
CA SER A 162 4.45 0.24 -5.80
C SER A 162 5.85 0.01 -6.37
N LEU A 163 6.87 0.72 -5.89
CA LEU A 163 8.25 0.57 -6.39
C LEU A 163 8.79 -0.85 -6.21
N ARG A 164 8.31 -1.59 -5.21
CA ARG A 164 8.69 -2.99 -4.95
C ARG A 164 8.33 -3.95 -6.08
N TYR A 165 7.46 -3.54 -7.00
CA TYR A 165 6.95 -4.38 -8.09
C TYR A 165 7.51 -4.00 -9.46
N TYR A 166 8.29 -2.93 -9.58
CA TYR A 166 8.82 -2.44 -10.85
C TYR A 166 10.33 -2.66 -10.96
N ALA A 167 10.75 -3.65 -11.75
CA ALA A 167 12.12 -3.74 -12.25
C ALA A 167 12.30 -2.84 -13.48
N ASN A 168 13.52 -2.36 -13.76
CA ASN A 168 13.81 -1.42 -14.84
C ASN A 168 12.96 -0.13 -14.78
N SER A 169 12.88 0.49 -13.59
CA SER A 169 12.18 1.76 -13.42
C SER A 169 12.97 2.92 -14.04
N GLY A 170 12.27 3.96 -14.49
CA GLY A 170 12.88 5.20 -14.99
C GLY A 170 12.21 6.45 -14.41
N GLN A 171 12.90 7.58 -14.54
CA GLN A 171 12.45 8.88 -14.05
C GLN A 171 12.82 10.00 -15.03
N ILE A 172 12.04 11.09 -15.00
CA ILE A 172 12.39 12.35 -15.66
C ILE A 172 13.61 12.97 -14.96
N VAL A 173 14.69 13.19 -15.72
CA VAL A 173 15.96 13.78 -15.27
C VAL A 173 16.23 15.19 -15.80
N ALA A 174 15.25 15.80 -16.47
CA ALA A 174 15.36 17.17 -16.99
C ALA A 174 15.76 18.17 -15.90
N GLY A 175 16.55 19.18 -16.27
CA GLY A 175 16.99 20.25 -15.37
C GLY A 175 18.05 19.87 -14.32
N SER A 176 18.47 18.59 -14.23
CA SER A 176 19.57 18.20 -13.35
C SER A 176 20.89 18.80 -13.81
N THR A 177 21.64 19.40 -12.88
CA THR A 177 22.92 20.05 -13.18
C THR A 177 24.13 19.16 -12.93
N LYS A 178 23.95 18.05 -12.19
CA LYS A 178 25.07 17.21 -11.72
C LYS A 178 25.21 15.90 -12.45
N LEU A 179 24.22 15.53 -13.24
CA LEU A 179 24.21 14.23 -13.89
C LEU A 179 25.22 14.13 -15.04
N ASN A 180 25.66 15.26 -15.63
CA ASN A 180 26.53 15.27 -16.83
C ASN A 180 26.05 14.22 -17.87
N LEU A 181 24.73 14.07 -17.97
CA LEU A 181 24.08 13.17 -18.91
C LEU A 181 23.85 14.00 -20.16
N PHE A 182 24.34 13.48 -21.27
CA PHE A 182 24.34 14.02 -22.64
C PHE A 182 23.45 15.24 -22.89
N ASP A 183 24.04 16.31 -23.46
CA ASP A 183 23.43 17.48 -24.15
C ASP A 183 21.89 17.67 -24.10
N ILE A 184 21.26 17.58 -22.92
CA ILE A 184 19.90 18.09 -22.74
C ILE A 184 20.05 19.60 -22.62
N ASP A 185 19.36 20.32 -23.49
CA ASP A 185 19.16 21.75 -23.27
C ASP A 185 18.21 21.92 -22.08
N PRO A 186 18.66 22.46 -20.93
CA PRO A 186 17.79 22.69 -19.78
C PRO A 186 16.65 23.69 -20.07
N SER A 187 16.58 24.25 -21.29
CA SER A 187 15.48 25.10 -21.76
C SER A 187 14.36 24.39 -22.53
N GLU A 188 14.41 23.07 -22.75
CA GLU A 188 13.25 22.34 -23.30
C GLU A 188 12.07 22.38 -22.29
N PRO A 189 10.90 22.93 -22.64
CA PRO A 189 9.83 23.21 -21.70
C PRO A 189 9.06 21.93 -21.33
N LEU A 190 9.52 21.26 -20.27
CA LEU A 190 8.93 20.04 -19.72
C LEU A 190 7.44 20.22 -19.40
N ALA A 191 7.04 21.39 -18.91
CA ALA A 191 5.63 21.63 -18.57
C ALA A 191 4.71 21.66 -19.79
N GLU A 192 5.17 22.18 -20.93
CA GLU A 192 4.39 22.20 -22.16
C GLU A 192 4.19 20.77 -22.70
N ASP A 193 5.23 19.95 -22.65
CA ASP A 193 5.17 18.56 -23.08
C ASP A 193 4.28 17.69 -22.19
N ILE A 194 4.35 17.87 -20.87
CA ILE A 194 3.43 17.19 -19.93
C ILE A 194 1.98 17.65 -20.18
N ALA A 195 1.77 18.94 -20.45
CA ALA A 195 0.46 19.46 -20.79
C ALA A 195 -0.06 18.85 -22.09
N ALA A 196 0.77 18.78 -23.13
CA ALA A 196 0.41 18.13 -24.39
C ALA A 196 0.07 16.65 -24.19
N TYR A 197 0.90 15.89 -23.47
CA TYR A 197 0.70 14.48 -23.18
C TYR A 197 -0.61 14.20 -22.45
N SER A 198 -0.97 15.07 -21.49
CA SER A 198 -2.21 14.95 -20.72
C SER A 198 -3.45 15.49 -21.45
N ASN A 199 -3.35 15.88 -22.73
CA ASN A 199 -4.40 16.60 -23.45
C ASN A 199 -4.88 17.87 -22.71
N GLN A 200 -3.95 18.58 -22.06
CA GLN A 200 -4.18 19.80 -21.28
C GLN A 200 -5.14 19.61 -20.10
N THR A 201 -5.26 18.39 -19.60
CA THR A 201 -6.11 18.09 -18.43
C THR A 201 -5.35 18.19 -17.10
N ASN A 202 -4.01 18.29 -17.17
CA ASN A 202 -3.16 18.51 -16.01
C ASN A 202 -3.39 19.89 -15.36
N ASN A 203 -3.11 19.97 -14.06
CA ASN A 203 -3.04 21.26 -13.38
C ASN A 203 -1.71 21.94 -13.74
N ALA A 204 -1.78 23.06 -14.46
CA ALA A 204 -0.60 23.80 -14.91
C ALA A 204 0.32 24.24 -13.74
N ALA A 205 -0.26 24.64 -12.60
CA ALA A 205 0.55 25.06 -11.44
C ALA A 205 1.32 23.88 -10.82
N LEU A 206 0.72 22.69 -10.73
CA LEU A 206 1.42 21.50 -10.26
C LEU A 206 2.51 21.04 -11.24
N THR A 207 2.28 21.22 -12.53
CA THR A 207 3.24 20.88 -13.57
C THR A 207 4.43 21.83 -13.55
N GLN A 208 4.20 23.12 -13.34
CA GLN A 208 5.27 24.10 -13.16
C GLN A 208 6.10 23.77 -11.91
N ILE A 209 5.45 23.43 -10.79
CA ILE A 209 6.18 23.01 -9.58
C ILE A 209 7.07 21.80 -9.87
N LEU A 210 6.59 20.82 -10.64
CA LEU A 210 7.40 19.67 -11.03
C LEU A 210 8.63 20.13 -11.85
N GLU A 211 8.43 20.90 -12.91
CA GLU A 211 9.50 21.41 -13.77
C GLU A 211 10.55 22.20 -12.99
N ASP A 212 10.10 23.10 -12.12
CA ASP A 212 10.98 23.97 -11.33
C ASP A 212 11.84 23.18 -10.33
N ASN A 213 11.42 21.99 -9.91
CA ASN A 213 12.04 21.25 -8.79
C ASN A 213 12.65 19.89 -9.18
N ILE A 214 12.30 19.32 -10.34
CA ILE A 214 12.71 17.95 -10.70
C ILE A 214 14.23 17.84 -10.85
N GLY A 215 14.89 18.84 -11.42
CA GLY A 215 16.34 18.87 -11.57
C GLY A 215 17.08 18.82 -10.23
N GLU A 216 16.69 19.66 -9.27
CA GLU A 216 17.27 19.65 -7.91
C GLU A 216 16.91 18.37 -7.13
N THR A 217 15.73 17.81 -7.37
CA THR A 217 15.30 16.54 -6.77
C THR A 217 16.19 15.40 -7.23
N VAL A 218 16.49 15.35 -8.53
CA VAL A 218 17.38 14.34 -9.12
C VAL A 218 18.81 14.51 -8.59
N ASP A 219 19.31 15.74 -8.52
CA ASP A 219 20.63 16.05 -7.94
C ASP A 219 20.72 15.63 -6.47
N TRP A 220 19.62 15.77 -5.70
CA TRP A 220 19.51 15.32 -4.33
C TRP A 220 19.48 13.79 -4.24
N GLN A 221 18.67 13.11 -5.05
CA GLN A 221 18.59 11.65 -5.12
C GLN A 221 19.96 11.03 -5.41
N SER A 222 20.69 11.53 -6.40
CA SER A 222 22.04 11.04 -6.69
C SER A 222 23.02 11.26 -5.55
N LYS A 223 22.93 12.41 -4.85
CA LYS A 223 23.82 12.73 -3.74
C LYS A 223 23.55 11.89 -2.49
N ILE A 224 22.29 11.78 -2.10
CA ILE A 224 21.88 11.18 -0.83
C ILE A 224 21.70 9.68 -0.97
N LEU A 225 21.03 9.23 -2.04
CA LEU A 225 20.67 7.83 -2.23
C LEU A 225 21.72 7.07 -3.06
N GLY A 226 22.65 7.79 -3.70
CA GLY A 226 23.64 7.18 -4.61
C GLY A 226 23.02 6.72 -5.93
N ILE A 227 21.82 7.17 -6.27
CA ILE A 227 21.12 6.79 -7.49
C ILE A 227 21.90 7.27 -8.71
N THR A 228 22.11 6.35 -9.65
CA THR A 228 22.70 6.62 -10.96
C THR A 228 21.77 6.16 -12.08
N PHE A 229 22.04 6.62 -13.31
CA PHE A 229 21.17 6.41 -14.47
C PHE A 229 21.92 5.68 -15.58
N ASP A 230 21.24 4.78 -16.28
CA ASP A 230 21.84 3.94 -17.31
C ASP A 230 22.19 4.75 -18.56
N LYS A 231 23.48 5.06 -18.69
CA LYS A 231 24.03 5.79 -19.83
C LYS A 231 24.11 4.97 -21.12
N LYS A 232 24.01 3.63 -21.04
CA LYS A 232 24.08 2.76 -22.23
C LYS A 232 22.77 2.76 -22.98
N THR A 233 21.65 2.65 -22.25
CA THR A 233 20.31 2.75 -22.83
C THR A 233 20.02 4.18 -23.26
N GLY A 234 20.51 5.18 -22.50
CA GLY A 234 20.25 6.59 -22.81
C GLY A 234 18.80 6.97 -22.53
N TYR A 235 18.28 7.96 -23.28
CA TYR A 235 16.89 8.38 -23.12
C TYR A 235 15.92 7.34 -23.65
N ILE A 236 14.87 7.08 -22.89
CA ILE A 236 13.80 6.18 -23.31
C ILE A 236 12.76 7.00 -24.08
N PRO A 237 12.39 6.59 -25.31
CA PRO A 237 11.23 7.16 -25.98
C PRO A 237 9.97 6.84 -25.17
N THR A 238 9.27 7.87 -24.72
CA THR A 238 7.94 7.73 -24.13
C THR A 238 6.91 8.10 -25.19
N ASP A 239 5.98 7.18 -25.48
CA ASP A 239 4.89 7.45 -26.43
C ASP A 239 4.13 8.71 -25.98
N GLY A 240 4.28 9.82 -26.73
CA GLY A 240 3.58 11.09 -26.48
C GLY A 240 4.30 12.10 -25.57
N LEU A 241 5.43 11.75 -24.93
CA LEU A 241 6.37 12.71 -24.33
C LEU A 241 7.60 12.72 -25.22
N ALA A 242 7.72 13.72 -26.10
CA ALA A 242 8.83 13.83 -27.07
C ALA A 242 10.20 14.13 -26.43
N LEU A 243 10.27 14.09 -25.10
CA LEU A 243 11.40 14.56 -24.33
C LEU A 243 12.52 13.53 -24.30
N ASN A 244 13.74 13.99 -24.61
CA ASN A 244 14.98 13.34 -24.21
C ASN A 244 15.23 13.57 -22.72
N SER A 245 14.27 13.21 -21.86
CA SER A 245 14.31 13.54 -20.43
C SER A 245 14.11 12.35 -19.52
N VAL A 246 13.68 11.18 -20.01
CA VAL A 246 13.45 10.00 -19.16
C VAL A 246 14.63 9.05 -19.29
N MET A 247 15.19 8.64 -18.15
CA MET A 247 16.25 7.64 -18.11
C MET A 247 15.92 6.51 -17.14
N LEU A 248 16.35 5.30 -17.48
CA LEU A 248 16.34 4.17 -16.55
C LEU A 248 17.36 4.39 -15.44
N TYR A 249 17.06 3.87 -14.25
CA TYR A 249 18.08 3.74 -13.21
C TYR A 249 19.15 2.73 -13.63
N ASP A 250 20.39 2.96 -13.21
CA ASP A 250 21.46 1.99 -13.34
C ASP A 250 21.37 0.98 -12.20
N GLU A 251 20.91 -0.24 -12.52
CA GLU A 251 20.73 -1.34 -11.56
C GLU A 251 22.04 -1.72 -10.84
N SER A 252 23.22 -1.37 -11.39
CA SER A 252 24.50 -1.62 -10.70
C SER A 252 24.66 -0.78 -9.42
N SER A 253 23.92 0.32 -9.28
CA SER A 253 23.84 1.11 -8.06
C SER A 253 22.84 0.57 -7.03
N GLY A 254 22.07 -0.46 -7.38
CA GLY A 254 20.96 -1.01 -6.61
C GLY A 254 19.61 -0.49 -7.12
N GLU A 255 18.55 -1.24 -6.86
CA GLU A 255 17.19 -0.81 -7.19
C GLU A 255 16.78 0.39 -6.33
N ILE A 256 16.01 1.32 -6.92
CA ILE A 256 15.61 2.56 -6.23
C ILE A 256 14.86 2.29 -4.92
N ASP A 257 14.03 1.24 -4.88
CA ASP A 257 13.28 0.88 -3.69
C ASP A 257 14.23 0.40 -2.57
N GLU A 258 15.21 -0.43 -2.89
CA GLU A 258 16.23 -0.89 -1.94
C GLU A 258 17.03 0.28 -1.36
N LEU A 259 17.44 1.23 -2.22
CA LEU A 259 18.20 2.42 -1.80
C LEU A 259 17.37 3.32 -0.87
N LEU A 260 16.12 3.61 -1.23
CA LEU A 260 15.20 4.40 -0.39
C LEU A 260 14.91 3.71 0.95
N GLN A 261 14.68 2.40 0.94
CA GLN A 261 14.45 1.62 2.15
C GLN A 261 15.66 1.61 3.07
N LYS A 262 16.87 1.46 2.51
CA LYS A 262 18.13 1.49 3.25
C LYS A 262 18.31 2.85 3.92
N GLU A 263 18.09 3.94 3.18
CA GLU A 263 18.31 5.28 3.70
C GLU A 263 17.35 5.62 4.85
N VAL A 264 16.05 5.26 4.72
CA VAL A 264 15.09 5.46 5.82
C VAL A 264 15.45 4.65 7.07
N LYS A 265 16.00 3.44 6.91
CA LYS A 265 16.42 2.62 8.05
C LYS A 265 17.60 3.23 8.81
N VAL A 266 18.44 4.03 8.16
CA VAL A 266 19.60 4.68 8.79
C VAL A 266 19.37 6.17 9.09
N SER A 267 18.26 6.76 8.62
CA SER A 267 17.94 8.18 8.84
C SER A 267 17.59 8.52 10.29
N GLY A 268 17.30 7.52 11.12
CA GLY A 268 16.84 7.72 12.50
C GLY A 268 15.33 7.96 12.63
N ALA A 269 14.57 7.88 11.53
CA ALA A 269 13.11 7.91 11.58
C ALA A 269 12.54 6.64 12.23
N SER A 270 11.48 6.78 13.02
CA SER A 270 10.72 5.64 13.51
C SER A 270 9.80 5.13 12.41
N VAL A 271 9.89 3.85 12.05
CA VAL A 271 9.08 3.25 10.98
C VAL A 271 8.16 2.19 11.56
N HIS A 272 6.85 2.36 11.36
CA HIS A 272 5.81 1.45 11.82
C HIS A 272 5.10 0.84 10.61
N THR A 273 5.49 -0.38 10.25
CA THR A 273 4.81 -1.23 9.25
C THR A 273 3.66 -2.01 9.89
N ASN A 274 2.69 -2.49 9.09
CA ASN A 274 1.44 -3.11 9.57
C ASN A 274 0.64 -2.14 10.46
N ALA A 275 0.76 -0.83 10.21
CA ALA A 275 0.07 0.21 10.94
C ALA A 275 -0.73 1.08 9.96
N GLY A 276 -2.06 1.05 10.08
CA GLY A 276 -2.95 1.93 9.35
C GLY A 276 -3.42 3.09 10.23
N ILE A 277 -3.71 4.24 9.62
CA ILE A 277 -4.46 5.31 10.31
C ILE A 277 -5.94 4.96 10.25
N ILE A 278 -6.55 4.89 11.44
CA ILE A 278 -7.99 4.82 11.62
C ILE A 278 -8.53 6.24 11.80
N GLY A 279 -9.63 6.57 11.12
CA GLY A 279 -10.32 7.86 11.16
C GLY A 279 -11.80 7.69 11.41
#